data_AF-A0A7S3WET2-F1
#
_entry.id   AF-A0A7S3WET2-F1
#
_cell.length_a   1.000
_cell.length_b   1.000
_cell.length_c   1.000
_cell.angle_alpha   90.00
_cell.angle_beta   90.00
_cell.angle_gamma   90.00
#
_symmetry.space_group_name_H-M   'P 1'
#
loop_
_entity.id
_entity.type
_entity.pdbx_description
1 polymer ?
#
loop_
_entity_poly.entity_id
_entity_poly.type
_entity_poly.pdbx_seq_one_letter_code
_entity_poly.pdbx_strand_id
1 'polypeptide(L)'
;RGTRSRKRNVFCHPMQPCSVESVRVGAIIEEALEKLSFLASITPDIVAHRDELSQTVGDEITRILAQQRTLESRYEELVGQRLALKAMSNKRYKENQDEVRTVARALRESTNELCRNLKGNPNIAENLSKVQVERSGLHALLARTLRELHDGSFASLTSAVEEEAARTSNIAEIMEREKEAAFAVGQLKADLAAERRGHDEDVEKRDEEIARLKEQLSEAKASTSVEVRYLAQTVRASCQTLRRLSSAETANLEEEIATLRKELEIEERAHRESEDFLRRKQSALQQDVEAWMGRYETELEELDRELEGLKASWRQSRS
;
A
#
# COMPACT_ATOMS: atom_id res chain seq x y z
N ARG A 1 25.22 12.02 40.84
CA ARG A 1 26.36 12.49 41.67
C ARG A 1 27.17 13.46 40.82
N GLY A 2 26.77 14.73 40.82
CA GLY A 2 27.35 15.77 39.97
C GLY A 2 28.44 16.54 40.70
N THR A 3 29.67 16.44 40.21
CA THR A 3 30.80 17.26 40.63
C THR A 3 30.67 18.64 39.98
N ARG A 4 30.01 19.58 40.66
CA ARG A 4 30.07 21.01 40.34
C ARG A 4 31.51 21.49 40.54
N SER A 5 32.25 21.57 39.43
CA SER A 5 33.56 22.22 39.40
C SER A 5 33.37 23.71 39.71
N ARG A 6 33.83 24.14 40.88
CA ARG A 6 33.92 25.54 41.29
C ARG A 6 34.83 26.27 40.31
N LYS A 7 34.25 26.95 39.32
CA LYS A 7 34.92 28.03 38.60
C LYS A 7 35.26 29.11 39.62
N ARG A 8 36.53 29.21 39.98
CA ARG A 8 37.05 30.35 40.74
C ARG A 8 36.92 31.57 39.83
N ASN A 9 35.93 32.42 40.09
CA ASN A 9 35.93 33.79 39.61
C ASN A 9 37.09 34.50 40.29
N VAL A 10 38.24 34.51 39.62
CA VAL A 10 39.29 35.48 39.89
C VAL A 10 38.77 36.78 39.28
N PHE A 11 38.10 37.60 40.10
CA PHE A 11 37.91 39.00 39.78
C PHE A 11 39.31 39.61 39.65
N CYS A 12 39.83 39.71 38.43
CA CYS A 12 40.93 40.59 38.11
C CYS A 12 40.41 42.01 38.31
N HIS A 13 40.77 42.66 39.42
CA HIS A 13 40.78 44.12 39.45
C HIS A 13 41.63 44.61 38.27
N PRO A 14 41.26 45.73 37.61
CA PRO A 14 42.08 46.30 36.56
C PRO A 14 43.46 46.58 37.16
N MET A 15 44.45 45.77 36.80
CA MET A 15 45.83 46.02 37.16
C MET A 15 46.21 47.33 36.48
N GLN A 16 46.25 48.44 37.22
CA GLN A 16 46.87 49.64 36.71
C GLN A 16 48.31 49.31 36.37
N PRO A 17 48.74 49.45 35.11
CA PRO A 17 50.10 49.14 34.75
C PRO A 17 51.00 50.14 35.49
N CYS A 18 52.06 49.60 36.13
CA CYS A 18 53.12 50.43 36.67
C CYS A 18 53.62 51.37 35.56
N SER A 19 53.95 52.63 35.89
CA SER A 19 54.41 53.65 34.92
C SER A 19 55.47 53.13 33.94
N VAL A 20 56.37 52.25 34.40
CA VAL A 20 57.43 51.65 33.58
C VAL A 20 56.89 50.58 32.60
N GLU A 21 55.85 49.84 32.99
CA GLU A 21 55.22 48.84 32.12
C GLU A 21 54.36 49.49 31.05
N SER A 22 53.62 50.56 31.38
CA SER A 22 52.85 51.32 30.39
C SER A 22 53.73 51.86 29.27
N VAL A 23 54.93 52.36 29.61
CA VAL A 23 55.89 52.88 28.63
C VAL A 23 56.48 51.76 27.75
N ARG A 24 56.81 50.60 28.33
CA ARG A 24 57.32 49.45 27.55
C ARG A 24 56.26 48.89 26.60
N VAL A 25 55.03 48.71 27.09
CA VAL A 25 53.92 48.21 26.28
C VAL A 25 53.54 49.25 25.22
N GLY A 26 53.57 50.53 25.56
CA GLY A 26 53.36 51.64 24.61
C GLY A 26 54.33 51.59 23.44
N ALA A 27 55.64 51.45 23.71
CA ALA A 27 56.66 51.34 22.66
C ALA A 27 56.45 50.14 21.72
N ILE A 28 56.01 49.00 22.25
CA ILE A 28 55.69 47.81 21.44
C ILE A 28 54.46 48.07 20.56
N ILE A 29 53.44 48.73 21.10
CA ILE A 29 52.23 49.08 20.35
C ILE A 29 52.55 50.11 19.24
N GLU A 30 53.41 51.09 19.51
CA GLU A 30 53.90 52.04 18.51
C GLU A 30 54.60 51.33 17.35
N GLU A 31 55.54 50.42 17.65
CA GLU A 31 56.22 49.61 16.63
C GLU A 31 55.22 48.73 15.84
N ALA A 32 54.20 48.19 16.52
CA ALA A 32 53.15 47.42 15.86
C ALA A 32 52.28 48.29 14.92
N LEU A 33 51.95 49.52 15.32
CA LEU A 33 51.20 50.47 14.48
C LEU A 33 52.00 50.86 13.24
N GLU A 34 53.30 51.14 13.38
CA GLU A 34 54.18 51.42 12.25
C GLU A 34 54.22 50.25 11.26
N LYS A 35 54.37 49.02 11.76
CA LYS A 35 54.35 47.81 10.92
C LYS A 35 52.99 47.60 10.24
N LEU A 36 51.87 47.84 10.93
CA LEU A 36 50.54 47.73 10.35
C LEU A 36 50.29 48.81 9.27
N SER A 37 50.81 50.02 9.47
CA SER A 37 50.78 51.11 8.49
C SER A 37 51.65 50.80 7.27
N PHE A 38 52.85 50.25 7.48
CA PHE A 38 53.69 49.75 6.40
C PHE A 38 53.00 48.66 5.60
N LEU A 39 52.40 47.67 6.29
CA LEU A 39 51.59 46.64 5.66
C LEU A 39 50.45 47.25 4.84
N ALA A 40 49.79 48.29 5.34
CA ALA A 40 48.76 49.01 4.59
C ALA A 40 49.31 49.67 3.32
N SER A 41 50.51 50.24 3.37
CA SER A 41 51.14 50.89 2.21
C SER A 41 51.58 49.93 1.10
N ILE A 42 51.92 48.68 1.44
CA ILE A 42 52.34 47.67 0.46
C ILE A 42 51.21 46.78 -0.04
N THR A 43 50.05 46.78 0.65
CA THR A 43 48.92 45.98 0.18
C THR A 43 48.25 46.73 -0.96
N PRO A 44 48.10 46.12 -2.15
CA PRO A 44 47.44 46.77 -3.27
C PRO A 44 46.02 47.21 -2.89
N ASP A 45 45.52 48.24 -3.55
CA ASP A 45 44.13 48.64 -3.41
C ASP A 45 43.24 47.50 -3.93
N ILE A 46 42.68 46.72 -2.99
CA ILE A 46 41.98 45.46 -3.29
C ILE A 46 40.75 45.71 -4.15
N VAL A 47 40.21 46.93 -4.12
CA VAL A 47 39.11 47.34 -4.98
C VAL A 47 39.59 47.54 -6.42
N ALA A 48 40.79 48.07 -6.62
CA ALA A 48 41.36 48.30 -7.95
C ALA A 48 41.82 47.01 -8.65
N HIS A 49 42.30 46.01 -7.89
CA HIS A 49 42.84 44.76 -8.44
C HIS A 49 41.91 43.55 -8.26
N ARG A 50 40.67 43.76 -7.79
CA ARG A 50 39.69 42.70 -7.54
C ARG A 50 39.46 41.81 -8.76
N ASP A 51 39.25 42.44 -9.91
CA ASP A 51 38.91 41.76 -11.15
C ASP A 51 40.14 41.05 -11.73
N GLU A 52 41.33 41.64 -11.62
CA GLU A 52 42.60 41.04 -12.06
C GLU A 52 42.96 39.78 -11.26
N LEU A 53 42.77 39.81 -9.94
CA LEU A 53 43.00 38.65 -9.04
C LEU A 53 41.99 37.54 -9.27
N SER A 54 40.71 37.89 -9.47
CA SER A 54 39.68 36.91 -9.82
C SER A 54 39.93 36.29 -11.19
N GLN A 55 40.42 37.08 -12.14
CA GLN A 55 40.75 36.64 -13.49
C GLN A 55 41.96 35.71 -13.49
N THR A 56 43.04 36.02 -12.75
CA THR A 56 44.23 35.14 -12.67
C THR A 56 43.89 33.76 -12.11
N VAL A 57 43.00 33.69 -11.11
CA VAL A 57 42.55 32.39 -10.58
C VAL A 57 41.59 31.69 -11.52
N GLY A 58 40.72 32.43 -12.22
CA GLY A 58 39.86 31.89 -13.28
C GLY A 58 40.69 31.30 -14.43
N ASP A 59 41.76 31.98 -14.84
CA ASP A 59 42.68 31.55 -15.87
C ASP A 59 43.45 30.29 -15.45
N GLU A 60 43.86 30.21 -14.18
CA GLU A 60 44.54 29.03 -13.64
C GLU A 60 43.60 27.81 -13.54
N ILE A 61 42.35 28.00 -13.09
CA ILE A 61 41.34 26.93 -13.11
C ILE A 61 41.05 26.48 -14.53
N THR A 62 40.95 27.41 -15.48
CA THR A 62 40.74 27.13 -16.90
C THR A 62 41.91 26.34 -17.49
N ARG A 63 43.15 26.68 -17.11
CA ARG A 63 44.37 25.96 -17.50
C ARG A 63 44.36 24.52 -16.97
N ILE A 64 44.04 24.33 -15.70
CA ILE A 64 43.95 22.99 -15.07
C ILE A 64 42.85 22.16 -15.74
N LEU A 65 41.68 22.74 -16.02
CA LEU A 65 40.59 22.07 -16.74
C LEU A 65 40.99 21.62 -18.16
N ALA A 66 41.75 22.45 -18.88
CA ALA A 66 42.26 22.10 -20.21
C ALA A 66 43.28 20.95 -20.15
N GLN A 67 44.15 20.94 -19.14
CA GLN A 67 45.11 19.85 -18.90
C GLN A 67 44.38 18.55 -18.54
N GLN A 68 43.38 18.62 -17.66
CA GLN A 68 42.53 17.49 -17.27
C GLN A 68 41.86 16.84 -18.50
N ARG A 69 41.21 17.64 -19.38
CA ARG A 69 40.59 17.12 -20.61
C ARG A 69 41.59 16.44 -21.55
N THR A 70 42.81 16.97 -21.61
CA THR A 70 43.89 16.38 -22.42
C THR A 70 44.32 15.02 -21.85
N LEU A 71 44.44 14.92 -20.52
CA LEU A 71 44.75 13.67 -19.83
C LEU A 71 43.62 12.63 -19.98
N GLU A 72 42.35 13.06 -19.92
CA GLU A 72 41.18 12.21 -20.14
C GLU A 72 41.16 11.62 -21.56
N SER A 73 41.36 12.47 -22.57
CA SER A 73 41.42 12.03 -23.97
C SER A 73 42.56 11.05 -24.22
N ARG A 74 43.75 11.31 -23.67
CA ARG A 74 44.91 10.40 -23.78
C ARG A 74 44.66 9.09 -23.03
N TYR A 75 44.00 9.13 -21.88
CA TYR A 75 43.63 7.93 -21.13
C TYR A 75 42.65 7.06 -21.93
N GLU A 76 41.61 7.67 -22.51
CA GLU A 76 40.63 6.99 -23.34
C GLU A 76 41.27 6.34 -24.58
N GLU A 77 42.16 7.05 -25.27
CA GLU A 77 42.91 6.52 -26.40
C GLU A 77 43.75 5.30 -26.01
N LEU A 78 44.53 5.40 -24.92
CA LEU A 78 45.39 4.32 -24.46
C LEU A 78 44.60 3.09 -24.01
N VAL A 79 43.45 3.29 -23.36
CA VAL A 79 42.53 2.21 -22.96
C VAL A 79 41.88 1.55 -24.19
N GLY A 80 41.49 2.33 -25.20
CA GLY A 80 40.98 1.82 -26.47
C GLY A 80 42.00 0.96 -27.22
N GLN A 81 43.25 1.42 -27.29
CA GLN A 81 44.36 0.68 -27.93
C GLN A 81 44.73 -0.62 -27.18
N ARG A 82 44.46 -0.70 -25.87
CA ARG A 82 44.79 -1.85 -25.02
C ARG A 82 44.17 -3.15 -25.52
N LEU A 83 42.92 -3.11 -26.00
CA LEU A 83 42.22 -4.31 -26.52
C LEU A 83 42.89 -4.85 -27.78
N ALA A 84 43.29 -3.96 -28.70
CA ALA A 84 43.98 -4.33 -29.93
C ALA A 84 45.41 -4.84 -29.67
N LEU A 85 46.13 -4.21 -28.75
CA LEU A 85 47.52 -4.57 -28.43
C LEU A 85 47.63 -5.92 -27.68
N LYS A 86 46.62 -6.27 -26.88
CA LYS A 86 46.57 -7.55 -26.15
C LYS A 86 46.61 -8.77 -27.07
N ALA A 87 46.05 -8.65 -28.28
CA ALA A 87 46.01 -9.72 -29.27
C ALA A 87 47.25 -9.80 -30.17
N MET A 88 48.04 -8.71 -30.28
CA MET A 88 49.01 -8.54 -31.37
C MET A 88 50.47 -8.40 -30.94
N SER A 89 50.78 -7.80 -29.78
CA SER A 89 52.18 -7.57 -29.36
C SER A 89 52.37 -7.46 -27.85
N ASN A 90 53.13 -8.39 -27.26
CA ASN A 90 53.34 -8.45 -25.81
C ASN A 90 54.24 -7.31 -25.28
N LYS A 91 55.22 -6.84 -26.08
CA LYS A 91 56.08 -5.70 -25.71
C LYS A 91 55.32 -4.37 -25.73
N ARG A 92 54.61 -4.09 -26.83
CA ARG A 92 53.80 -2.86 -26.96
C ARG A 92 52.62 -2.83 -25.99
N TYR A 93 52.07 -3.99 -25.65
CA TYR A 93 51.03 -4.10 -24.62
C TYR A 93 51.55 -3.69 -23.23
N LYS A 94 52.78 -4.09 -22.86
CA LYS A 94 53.40 -3.65 -21.59
C LYS A 94 53.68 -2.16 -21.57
N GLU A 95 54.23 -1.61 -22.65
CA GLU A 95 54.48 -0.16 -22.80
C GLU A 95 53.17 0.65 -22.66
N ASN A 96 52.10 0.21 -23.33
CA ASN A 96 50.78 0.81 -23.19
C ASN A 96 50.23 0.69 -21.75
N GLN A 97 50.44 -0.43 -21.05
CA GLN A 97 50.03 -0.57 -19.65
C GLN A 97 50.76 0.40 -18.71
N ASP A 98 52.06 0.61 -18.92
CA ASP A 98 52.84 1.54 -18.10
C ASP A 98 52.47 3.00 -18.38
N GLU A 99 52.13 3.32 -19.64
CA GLU A 99 51.63 4.63 -20.01
C GLU A 99 50.22 4.90 -19.44
N VAL A 100 49.31 3.93 -19.51
CA VAL A 100 47.98 4.00 -18.87
C VAL A 100 48.10 4.27 -17.36
N ARG A 101 49.02 3.59 -16.67
CA ARG A 101 49.27 3.83 -15.23
C ARG A 101 49.81 5.23 -14.97
N THR A 102 50.66 5.74 -15.85
CA THR A 102 51.25 7.08 -15.73
C THR A 102 50.21 8.16 -15.96
N VAL A 103 49.40 8.04 -17.02
CA VAL A 103 48.31 8.98 -17.31
C VAL A 103 47.22 8.91 -16.24
N ALA A 104 46.87 7.74 -15.72
CA ALA A 104 45.91 7.61 -14.61
C ALA A 104 46.37 8.32 -13.34
N ARG A 105 47.67 8.23 -13.02
CA ARG A 105 48.27 8.94 -11.88
C ARG A 105 48.27 10.45 -12.09
N ALA A 106 48.70 10.92 -13.27
CA ALA A 106 48.66 12.34 -13.63
C ALA A 106 47.23 12.89 -13.62
N LEU A 107 46.24 12.12 -14.09
CA LEU A 107 44.83 12.49 -14.05
C LEU A 107 44.33 12.62 -12.61
N ARG A 108 44.71 11.72 -11.72
CA ARG A 108 44.37 11.81 -10.29
C ARG A 108 45.03 13.01 -9.61
N GLU A 109 46.29 13.30 -9.94
CA GLU A 109 47.02 14.48 -9.45
C GLU A 109 46.36 15.77 -9.93
N SER A 110 46.06 15.89 -11.23
CA SER A 110 45.35 17.04 -11.82
C SER A 110 43.93 17.20 -11.26
N THR A 111 43.22 16.09 -11.01
CA THR A 111 41.89 16.13 -10.34
C THR A 111 41.99 16.64 -8.91
N ASN A 112 43.01 16.21 -8.15
CA ASN A 112 43.24 16.68 -6.79
C ASN A 112 43.62 18.16 -6.75
N GLU A 113 44.44 18.61 -7.71
CA GLU A 113 44.82 20.01 -7.88
C GLU A 113 43.60 20.87 -8.24
N LEU A 114 42.75 20.41 -9.17
CA LEU A 114 41.49 21.07 -9.50
C LEU A 114 40.56 21.15 -8.29
N CYS A 115 40.35 20.04 -7.57
CA CYS A 115 39.56 20.04 -6.35
C CYS A 115 40.13 20.96 -5.26
N ARG A 116 41.46 21.04 -5.14
CA ARG A 116 42.10 21.93 -4.18
C ARG A 116 41.93 23.40 -4.57
N ASN A 117 42.03 23.75 -5.85
CA ASN A 117 41.78 25.10 -6.34
C ASN A 117 40.30 25.50 -6.22
N LEU A 118 39.37 24.56 -6.47
CA LEU A 118 37.93 24.79 -6.29
C LEU A 118 37.52 24.86 -4.81
N LYS A 119 38.18 24.09 -3.92
CA LYS A 119 37.98 24.14 -2.46
C LYS A 119 38.74 25.28 -1.78
N GLY A 120 39.82 25.75 -2.39
CA GLY A 120 40.68 26.84 -1.93
C GLY A 120 39.98 28.18 -2.12
N ASN A 121 38.83 28.35 -1.45
CA ASN A 121 38.01 29.56 -1.33
C ASN A 121 38.08 30.53 -2.53
N PRO A 122 37.15 30.43 -3.50
CA PRO A 122 37.13 31.24 -4.71
C PRO A 122 36.90 32.75 -4.48
N ASN A 123 36.86 33.23 -3.24
CA ASN A 123 36.65 34.64 -2.92
C ASN A 123 37.91 35.31 -2.34
N ILE A 124 39.01 35.24 -3.09
CA ILE A 124 40.29 35.90 -2.73
C ILE A 124 40.07 37.40 -2.51
N ALA A 125 39.21 38.03 -3.30
CA ALA A 125 38.84 39.43 -3.14
C ALA A 125 38.13 39.72 -1.80
N GLU A 126 37.16 38.90 -1.41
CA GLU A 126 36.49 39.05 -0.10
C GLU A 126 37.43 38.74 1.06
N ASN A 127 38.29 37.73 0.94
CA ASN A 127 39.30 37.43 1.95
C ASN A 127 40.29 38.59 2.12
N LEU A 128 40.77 39.18 1.02
CA LEU A 128 41.64 40.35 1.06
C LEU A 128 40.92 41.58 1.64
N SER A 129 39.67 41.80 1.25
CA SER A 129 38.82 42.86 1.80
C SER A 129 38.62 42.69 3.32
N LYS A 130 38.34 41.46 3.75
CA LYS A 130 38.24 41.10 5.17
C LYS A 130 39.56 41.38 5.92
N VAL A 131 40.70 40.99 5.35
CA VAL A 131 42.03 41.28 5.91
C VAL A 131 42.27 42.79 6.05
N GLN A 132 41.82 43.61 5.10
CA GLN A 132 41.91 45.08 5.22
C GLN A 132 41.05 45.63 6.35
N VAL A 133 39.81 45.18 6.45
CA VAL A 133 38.86 45.61 7.49
C VAL A 133 39.39 45.21 8.86
N GLU A 134 39.82 43.97 9.03
CA GLU A 134 40.40 43.46 10.28
C GLU A 134 41.68 44.21 10.65
N ARG A 135 42.57 44.45 9.69
CA ARG A 135 43.79 45.25 9.92
C ARG A 135 43.47 46.67 10.36
N SER A 136 42.52 47.33 9.69
CA SER A 136 42.12 48.70 10.02
C SER A 136 41.48 48.75 11.42
N GLY A 137 40.66 47.75 11.75
CA GLY A 137 40.09 47.58 13.09
C GLY A 137 41.15 47.37 14.16
N LEU A 138 42.12 46.49 13.92
CA LEU A 138 43.24 46.23 14.82
C LEU A 138 44.11 47.48 15.02
N HIS A 139 44.42 48.19 13.94
CA HIS A 139 45.15 49.45 14.00
C HIS A 139 44.40 50.49 14.86
N ALA A 140 43.08 50.64 14.66
CA ALA A 140 42.27 51.55 15.47
C ALA A 140 42.20 51.15 16.96
N LEU A 141 42.13 49.84 17.26
CA LEU A 141 42.13 49.30 18.61
C LEU A 141 43.47 49.57 19.31
N LEU A 142 44.59 49.27 18.64
CA LEU A 142 45.94 49.50 19.16
C LEU A 142 46.22 51.00 19.36
N ALA A 143 45.84 51.87 18.42
CA ALA A 143 45.99 53.31 18.55
C ALA A 143 45.12 53.91 19.68
N ARG A 144 43.97 53.30 19.97
CA ARG A 144 43.15 53.68 21.14
C ARG A 144 43.78 53.20 22.44
N THR A 145 44.27 51.97 22.47
CA THR A 145 44.94 51.38 23.63
C THR A 145 46.21 52.14 24.00
N LEU A 146 46.99 52.57 23.00
CA LEU A 146 48.18 53.40 23.21
C LEU A 146 47.84 54.73 23.91
N ARG A 147 46.75 55.39 23.50
CA ARG A 147 46.27 56.62 24.15
C ARG A 147 45.81 56.35 25.58
N GLU A 148 45.06 55.27 25.81
CA GLU A 148 44.60 54.90 27.16
C GLU A 148 45.77 54.56 28.10
N LEU A 149 46.84 53.96 27.58
CA LEU A 149 48.03 53.61 28.35
C LEU A 149 48.76 54.84 28.90
N HIS A 150 48.68 55.98 28.21
CA HIS A 150 49.21 57.26 28.71
C HIS A 150 48.43 57.75 29.94
N ASP A 151 47.12 57.43 30.01
CA ASP A 151 46.24 57.74 31.14
C ASP A 151 46.19 56.61 32.18
N GLY A 152 47.02 55.56 32.03
CA GLY A 152 47.10 54.42 32.96
C GLY A 152 45.93 53.42 32.84
N SER A 153 45.24 53.38 31.70
CA SER A 153 44.12 52.49 31.41
C SER A 153 44.36 51.67 30.13
N PHE A 154 43.59 50.61 29.92
CA PHE A 154 43.55 49.82 28.69
C PHE A 154 42.18 49.15 28.50
N ALA A 155 41.12 49.80 29.00
CA ALA A 155 39.77 49.27 29.05
C ALA A 155 39.24 48.88 27.65
N SER A 156 39.62 49.61 26.60
CA SER A 156 39.22 49.25 25.23
C SER A 156 39.79 47.92 24.78
N LEU A 157 41.05 47.60 25.13
CA LEU A 157 41.67 46.33 24.80
C LEU A 157 41.01 45.19 25.58
N THR A 158 40.78 45.38 26.89
CA THR A 158 40.10 44.38 27.72
C THR A 158 38.71 44.07 27.21
N SER A 159 37.91 45.09 26.91
CA SER A 159 36.56 44.92 26.38
C SER A 159 36.57 44.21 25.02
N ALA A 160 37.48 44.56 24.12
CA ALA A 160 37.57 43.92 22.81
C ALA A 160 37.96 42.44 22.91
N VAL A 161 38.90 42.10 23.80
CA VAL A 161 39.31 40.70 24.05
C VAL A 161 38.16 39.89 24.65
N GLU A 162 37.42 40.46 25.61
CA GLU A 162 36.25 39.80 26.19
C GLU A 162 35.14 39.58 25.16
N GLU A 163 34.89 40.57 24.29
CA GLU A 163 33.91 40.46 23.20
C GLU A 163 34.32 39.38 22.18
N GLU A 164 35.59 39.31 21.79
CA GLU A 164 36.09 38.25 20.90
C GLU A 164 36.03 36.86 21.55
N ALA A 165 36.35 36.76 22.84
CA ALA A 165 36.19 35.50 23.59
C ALA A 165 34.72 35.05 23.62
N ALA A 166 33.78 35.98 23.82
CA ALA A 166 32.36 35.70 23.76
C ALA A 166 31.89 35.31 22.34
N ARG A 167 32.35 36.02 21.30
CA ARG A 167 32.08 35.69 19.90
C ARG A 167 32.55 34.29 19.53
N THR A 168 33.80 33.96 19.85
CA THR A 168 34.38 32.64 19.56
C THR A 168 33.66 31.52 20.29
N SER A 169 33.28 31.72 21.55
CA SER A 169 32.44 30.78 22.30
C SER A 169 31.07 30.57 21.65
N ASN A 170 30.40 31.65 21.24
CA ASN A 170 29.10 31.58 20.58
C ASN A 170 29.17 30.84 19.24
N ILE A 171 30.20 31.10 18.43
CA ILE A 171 30.42 30.39 17.16
C ILE A 171 30.61 28.89 17.42
N ALA A 172 31.40 28.51 18.43
CA ALA A 172 31.60 27.11 18.78
C ALA A 172 30.30 26.42 19.21
N GLU A 173 29.45 27.09 19.99
CA GLU A 173 28.12 26.57 20.36
C GLU A 173 27.21 26.40 19.14
N ILE A 174 27.20 27.36 18.23
CA ILE A 174 26.39 27.30 17.00
C ILE A 174 26.85 26.12 16.14
N MET A 175 28.16 25.94 15.95
CA MET A 175 28.71 24.82 15.20
C MET A 175 28.32 23.47 15.80
N GLU A 176 28.32 23.36 17.13
CA GLU A 176 27.93 22.10 17.78
C GLU A 176 26.43 21.83 17.62
N ARG A 177 25.58 22.84 17.80
CA ARG A 177 24.14 22.73 17.53
C ARG A 177 23.85 22.39 16.08
N GLU A 178 24.60 22.94 15.13
CA GLU A 178 24.48 22.63 13.71
C GLU A 178 24.82 21.17 13.43
N LYS A 179 25.91 20.64 14.01
CA LYS A 179 26.26 19.21 13.87
C LYS A 179 25.17 18.30 14.45
N GLU A 180 24.67 18.62 15.64
CA GLU A 180 23.59 17.86 16.28
C GLU A 180 22.32 17.88 15.42
N ALA A 181 21.93 19.05 14.91
CA ALA A 181 20.79 19.20 14.02
C ALA A 181 20.99 18.44 12.70
N ALA A 182 22.18 18.52 12.09
CA ALA A 182 22.50 17.80 10.86
C ALA A 182 22.44 16.28 11.07
N PHE A 183 22.93 15.79 12.20
CA PHE A 183 22.83 14.38 12.58
C PHE A 183 21.37 13.96 12.78
N ALA A 184 20.58 14.74 13.52
CA ALA A 184 19.15 14.48 13.73
C ALA A 184 18.36 14.46 12.41
N VAL A 185 18.63 15.40 11.50
CA VAL A 185 18.04 15.42 10.15
C VAL A 185 18.44 14.17 9.36
N GLY A 186 19.69 13.73 9.48
CA GLY A 186 20.16 12.48 8.87
C GLY A 186 19.38 11.26 9.38
N GLN A 187 19.19 11.14 10.70
CA GLN A 187 18.41 10.07 11.31
C GLN A 187 16.94 10.12 10.87
N LEU A 188 16.29 11.28 10.94
CA LEU A 188 14.89 11.44 10.54
C LEU A 188 14.67 11.10 9.05
N LYS A 189 15.64 11.40 8.18
CA LYS A 189 15.57 10.99 6.76
C LYS A 189 15.68 9.47 6.60
N ALA A 190 16.53 8.82 7.39
CA ALA A 190 16.66 7.36 7.38
C ALA A 190 15.38 6.68 7.90
N ASP A 191 14.82 7.18 9.00
CA ASP A 191 13.57 6.68 9.59
C ASP A 191 12.40 6.86 8.63
N LEU A 192 12.28 8.04 8.01
CA LEU A 192 11.24 8.29 6.99
C LEU A 192 11.36 7.34 5.79
N ALA A 193 12.58 7.03 5.36
CA ALA A 193 12.81 6.09 4.26
C ALA A 193 12.52 4.64 4.66
N ALA A 194 12.77 4.27 5.92
CA ALA A 194 12.39 2.96 6.46
C ALA A 194 10.86 2.82 6.55
N GLU A 195 10.19 3.83 7.10
CA GLU A 195 8.73 3.85 7.27
C GLU A 195 8.00 3.78 5.93
N ARG A 196 8.47 4.53 4.92
CA ARG A 196 7.91 4.46 3.55
C ARG A 196 8.05 3.06 2.95
N ARG A 197 9.22 2.43 3.07
CA ARG A 197 9.42 1.05 2.60
C ARG A 197 8.51 0.07 3.32
N GLY A 198 8.40 0.17 4.65
CA GLY A 198 7.49 -0.67 5.42
C GLY A 198 6.03 -0.47 5.01
N HIS A 199 5.62 0.77 4.77
CA HIS A 199 4.28 1.07 4.27
C HIS A 199 4.03 0.47 2.88
N ASP A 200 4.96 0.62 1.95
CA ASP A 200 4.85 0.08 0.59
C ASP A 200 4.74 -1.46 0.63
N GLU A 201 5.59 -2.13 1.43
CA GLU A 201 5.53 -3.58 1.63
C GLU A 201 4.20 -4.04 2.23
N ASP A 202 3.64 -3.27 3.17
CA ASP A 202 2.35 -3.59 3.78
C ASP A 202 1.18 -3.36 2.81
N VAL A 203 1.25 -2.32 1.98
CA VAL A 203 0.28 -2.09 0.90
C VAL A 203 0.32 -3.25 -0.10
N GLU A 204 1.50 -3.67 -0.54
CA GLU A 204 1.65 -4.82 -1.44
C GLU A 204 1.04 -6.10 -0.84
N LYS A 205 1.34 -6.42 0.42
CA LYS A 205 0.74 -7.58 1.12
C LYS A 205 -0.79 -7.48 1.22
N ARG A 206 -1.32 -6.28 1.44
CA ARG A 206 -2.78 -6.07 1.50
C ARG A 206 -3.41 -6.21 0.12
N ASP A 207 -2.77 -5.71 -0.93
CA ASP A 207 -3.25 -5.84 -2.31
C ASP A 207 -3.24 -7.30 -2.79
N GLU A 208 -2.20 -8.07 -2.44
CA GLU A 208 -2.14 -9.52 -2.67
C GLU A 208 -3.30 -10.25 -1.98
N GLU A 209 -3.57 -9.93 -0.72
CA GLU A 209 -4.68 -10.53 0.03
C GLU A 209 -6.04 -10.15 -0.56
N ILE A 210 -6.21 -8.89 -0.98
CA ILE A 210 -7.42 -8.44 -1.69
C ILE A 210 -7.60 -9.21 -3.00
N ALA A 211 -6.53 -9.43 -3.77
CA ALA A 211 -6.58 -10.19 -5.01
C ALA A 211 -7.00 -11.64 -4.75
N ARG A 212 -6.39 -12.29 -3.75
CA ARG A 212 -6.73 -13.66 -3.32
C ARG A 212 -8.19 -13.79 -2.90
N LEU A 213 -8.69 -12.87 -2.08
CA LEU A 213 -10.08 -12.86 -1.63
C LEU A 213 -11.06 -12.61 -2.79
N LYS A 214 -10.70 -11.76 -3.76
CA LYS A 214 -11.50 -11.55 -4.98
C LYS A 214 -11.57 -12.82 -5.83
N GLU A 215 -10.48 -13.54 -5.97
CA GLU A 215 -10.43 -14.81 -6.70
C GLU A 215 -11.32 -15.87 -6.03
N GLN A 216 -11.18 -16.05 -4.72
CA GLN A 216 -12.03 -16.97 -3.94
C GLN A 216 -13.51 -16.62 -4.04
N LEU A 217 -13.85 -15.33 -4.00
CA LEU A 217 -15.23 -14.89 -4.18
C LEU A 217 -15.76 -15.20 -5.58
N SER A 218 -14.92 -15.01 -6.61
CA SER A 218 -15.27 -15.33 -8.00
C SER A 218 -15.50 -16.83 -8.19
N GLU A 219 -14.59 -17.65 -7.65
CA GLU A 219 -14.68 -19.11 -7.68
C GLU A 219 -15.94 -19.61 -6.96
N ALA A 220 -16.18 -19.14 -5.73
CA ALA A 220 -17.37 -19.50 -4.96
C ALA A 220 -18.67 -19.12 -5.70
N LYS A 221 -18.71 -17.94 -6.33
CA LYS A 221 -19.85 -17.50 -7.15
C LYS A 221 -20.04 -18.39 -8.38
N ALA A 222 -18.97 -18.75 -9.08
CA ALA A 222 -19.03 -19.61 -10.24
C ALA A 222 -19.51 -21.02 -9.86
N SER A 223 -18.94 -21.61 -8.81
CA SER A 223 -19.33 -22.92 -8.29
C SER A 223 -20.80 -22.94 -7.89
N THR A 224 -21.23 -21.98 -7.07
CA THR A 224 -22.63 -21.87 -6.62
C THR A 224 -23.59 -21.71 -7.81
N SER A 225 -23.22 -20.92 -8.82
CA SER A 225 -24.03 -20.74 -10.03
C SER A 225 -24.22 -22.05 -10.80
N VAL A 226 -23.16 -22.85 -10.93
CA VAL A 226 -23.21 -24.18 -11.55
C VAL A 226 -24.07 -25.13 -10.73
N GLU A 227 -23.87 -25.19 -9.41
CA GLU A 227 -24.66 -26.02 -8.49
C GLU A 227 -26.15 -25.69 -8.56
N VAL A 228 -26.52 -24.40 -8.51
CA VAL A 228 -27.92 -23.96 -8.60
C VAL A 228 -28.54 -24.39 -9.93
N ARG A 229 -27.82 -24.26 -11.06
CA ARG A 229 -28.31 -24.72 -12.37
C ARG A 229 -28.50 -26.23 -12.40
N TYR A 230 -27.53 -26.98 -11.89
CA TYR A 230 -27.59 -28.44 -11.83
C TYR A 230 -28.76 -28.92 -10.99
N LEU A 231 -28.93 -28.36 -9.78
CA LEU A 231 -30.03 -28.66 -8.87
C LEU A 231 -31.38 -28.30 -9.49
N ALA A 232 -31.49 -27.12 -10.11
CA ALA A 232 -32.72 -26.72 -10.80
C ALA A 232 -33.09 -27.69 -11.94
N GLN A 233 -32.10 -28.16 -12.71
CA GLN A 233 -32.33 -29.11 -13.79
C GLN A 233 -32.73 -30.50 -13.27
N THR A 234 -32.06 -31.01 -12.23
CA THR A 234 -32.40 -32.30 -11.61
C THR A 234 -33.79 -32.26 -10.98
N VAL A 235 -34.11 -31.23 -10.19
CA VAL A 235 -35.45 -31.04 -9.62
C VAL A 235 -36.51 -30.95 -10.72
N ARG A 236 -36.24 -30.19 -11.79
CA ARG A 236 -37.17 -30.08 -12.93
C ARG A 236 -37.41 -31.43 -13.59
N ALA A 237 -36.36 -32.21 -13.84
CA ALA A 237 -36.47 -33.55 -14.43
C ALA A 237 -37.28 -34.48 -13.52
N SER A 238 -36.99 -34.51 -12.22
CA SER A 238 -37.74 -35.32 -11.25
C SER A 238 -39.22 -34.92 -11.18
N CYS A 239 -39.52 -33.61 -11.14
CA CYS A 239 -40.90 -33.12 -11.16
C CYS A 239 -41.62 -33.49 -12.46
N GLN A 240 -40.95 -33.44 -13.62
CA GLN A 240 -41.54 -33.86 -14.88
C GLN A 240 -41.85 -35.36 -14.90
N THR A 241 -40.92 -36.20 -14.43
CA THR A 241 -41.14 -37.65 -14.32
C THR A 241 -42.28 -37.97 -13.37
N LEU A 242 -42.30 -37.36 -12.18
CA LEU A 242 -43.37 -37.55 -11.20
C LEU A 242 -44.74 -37.12 -11.77
N ARG A 243 -44.80 -35.98 -12.45
CA ARG A 243 -46.02 -35.53 -13.14
C ARG A 243 -46.49 -36.51 -14.20
N ARG A 244 -45.58 -37.09 -14.99
CA ARG A 244 -45.92 -38.09 -16.01
C ARG A 244 -46.46 -39.37 -15.38
N LEU A 245 -45.81 -39.85 -14.31
CA LEU A 245 -46.26 -41.05 -13.58
C LEU A 245 -47.64 -40.83 -12.98
N SER A 246 -47.82 -39.74 -12.22
CA SER A 246 -49.12 -39.39 -11.63
C SER A 246 -50.20 -39.22 -12.69
N SER A 247 -49.90 -38.58 -13.82
CA SER A 247 -50.86 -38.44 -14.93
C SER A 247 -51.23 -39.77 -15.58
N ALA A 248 -50.31 -40.72 -15.66
CA ALA A 248 -50.60 -42.06 -16.17
C ALA A 248 -51.44 -42.87 -15.17
N GLU A 249 -51.12 -42.78 -13.88
CA GLU A 249 -51.91 -43.39 -12.80
C GLU A 249 -53.34 -42.84 -12.77
N THR A 250 -53.53 -41.52 -12.89
CA THR A 250 -54.88 -40.93 -12.95
C THR A 250 -55.65 -41.40 -14.18
N ALA A 251 -55.00 -41.49 -15.35
CA ALA A 251 -55.65 -41.97 -16.57
C ALA A 251 -56.06 -43.45 -16.45
N ASN A 252 -55.22 -44.29 -15.86
CA ASN A 252 -55.54 -45.70 -15.61
C ASN A 252 -56.73 -45.82 -14.64
N LEU A 253 -56.73 -45.07 -13.54
CA LEU A 253 -57.84 -45.05 -12.58
C LEU A 253 -59.13 -44.52 -13.22
N GLU A 254 -59.06 -43.53 -14.10
CA GLU A 254 -60.21 -43.04 -14.86
C GLU A 254 -60.77 -44.10 -15.82
N GLU A 255 -59.91 -44.86 -16.48
CA GLU A 255 -60.31 -45.99 -17.32
C GLU A 255 -60.98 -47.11 -16.50
N GLU A 256 -60.39 -47.49 -15.35
CA GLU A 256 -60.98 -48.45 -14.41
C GLU A 256 -62.33 -47.99 -13.86
N ILE A 257 -62.49 -46.71 -13.53
CA ILE A 257 -63.78 -46.15 -13.13
C ILE A 257 -64.79 -46.26 -14.28
N ALA A 258 -64.36 -46.01 -15.51
CA ALA A 258 -65.24 -46.10 -16.68
C ALA A 258 -65.66 -47.54 -16.99
N THR A 259 -64.77 -48.53 -16.83
CA THR A 259 -65.11 -49.96 -16.99
C THR A 259 -66.06 -50.41 -15.90
N LEU A 260 -65.76 -50.12 -14.62
CA LEU A 260 -66.62 -50.46 -13.49
C LEU A 260 -68.01 -49.83 -13.60
N ARG A 261 -68.12 -48.59 -14.10
CA ARG A 261 -69.43 -47.96 -14.37
C ARG A 261 -70.23 -48.69 -15.43
N LYS A 262 -69.59 -49.17 -16.51
CA LYS A 262 -70.26 -49.97 -17.55
C LYS A 262 -70.70 -51.32 -17.00
N GLU A 263 -69.86 -51.99 -16.21
CA GLU A 263 -70.20 -53.26 -15.56
C GLU A 263 -71.37 -53.09 -14.60
N LEU A 264 -71.38 -52.02 -13.79
CA LEU A 264 -72.49 -51.66 -12.92
C LEU A 264 -73.79 -51.43 -13.70
N GLU A 265 -73.74 -50.68 -14.81
CA GLU A 265 -74.92 -50.43 -15.65
C GLU A 265 -75.49 -51.73 -16.24
N ILE A 266 -74.62 -52.65 -16.68
CA ILE A 266 -75.01 -53.97 -17.19
C ILE A 266 -75.66 -54.79 -16.08
N GLU A 267 -75.07 -54.82 -14.88
CA GLU A 267 -75.60 -55.55 -13.73
C GLU A 267 -76.93 -54.97 -13.26
N GLU A 268 -77.07 -53.64 -13.17
CA GLU A 268 -78.33 -52.97 -12.85
C GLU A 268 -79.42 -53.27 -13.89
N ARG A 269 -79.06 -53.38 -15.18
CA ARG A 269 -80.02 -53.79 -16.22
C ARG A 269 -80.42 -55.26 -16.05
N ALA A 270 -79.46 -56.17 -15.87
CA ALA A 270 -79.72 -57.59 -15.68
C ALA A 270 -80.56 -57.85 -14.42
N HIS A 271 -80.28 -57.11 -13.34
CA HIS A 271 -81.04 -57.15 -12.10
C HIS A 271 -82.48 -56.68 -12.33
N ARG A 272 -82.69 -55.53 -12.99
CA ARG A 272 -84.04 -55.04 -13.33
C ARG A 272 -84.83 -56.04 -14.18
N GLU A 273 -84.20 -56.62 -15.21
CA GLU A 273 -84.85 -57.65 -16.05
C GLU A 273 -85.22 -58.90 -15.24
N SER A 274 -84.35 -59.31 -14.31
CA SER A 274 -84.59 -60.43 -13.40
C SER A 274 -85.72 -60.14 -12.42
N GLU A 275 -85.75 -58.94 -11.82
CA GLU A 275 -86.83 -58.48 -10.95
C GLU A 275 -88.16 -58.45 -11.71
N ASP A 276 -88.20 -57.90 -12.93
CA ASP A 276 -89.39 -57.85 -13.77
C ASP A 276 -89.90 -59.25 -14.13
N PHE A 277 -88.99 -60.16 -14.49
CA PHE A 277 -89.34 -61.56 -14.75
C PHE A 277 -89.95 -62.23 -13.52
N LEU A 278 -89.33 -62.06 -12.35
CA LEU A 278 -89.84 -62.60 -11.09
C LEU A 278 -91.18 -62.00 -10.70
N ARG A 279 -91.37 -60.68 -10.86
CA ARG A 279 -92.66 -60.00 -10.63
C ARG A 279 -93.75 -60.51 -11.56
N ARG A 280 -93.46 -60.69 -12.85
CA ARG A 280 -94.41 -61.28 -13.82
C ARG A 280 -94.78 -62.70 -13.44
N LYS A 281 -93.81 -63.54 -13.08
CA LYS A 281 -94.05 -64.92 -12.65
C LYS A 281 -94.84 -64.97 -11.34
N GLN A 282 -94.54 -64.09 -10.39
CA GLN A 282 -95.30 -63.95 -9.15
C GLN A 282 -96.75 -63.57 -9.43
N SER A 283 -96.99 -62.57 -10.28
CA SER A 283 -98.34 -62.16 -10.68
C SER A 283 -99.10 -63.28 -11.41
N ALA A 284 -98.46 -64.01 -12.31
CA ALA A 284 -99.07 -65.17 -12.98
C ALA A 284 -99.43 -66.28 -11.98
N LEU A 285 -98.54 -66.62 -11.05
CA LEU A 285 -98.83 -67.57 -9.98
C LEU A 285 -99.95 -67.08 -9.07
N GLN A 286 -100.02 -65.78 -8.78
CA GLN A 286 -101.09 -65.16 -8.01
C GLN A 286 -102.44 -65.33 -8.72
N GLN A 287 -102.50 -65.06 -10.04
CA GLN A 287 -103.69 -65.26 -10.87
C GLN A 287 -104.08 -66.74 -10.94
N ASP A 288 -103.13 -67.65 -11.07
CA ASP A 288 -103.39 -69.09 -11.03
C ASP A 288 -103.97 -69.50 -9.68
N VAL A 289 -103.41 -69.02 -8.56
CA VAL A 289 -103.95 -69.26 -7.21
C VAL A 289 -105.36 -68.71 -7.08
N GLU A 290 -105.63 -67.48 -7.53
CA GLU A 290 -106.97 -66.90 -7.55
C GLU A 290 -107.94 -67.72 -8.40
N ALA A 291 -107.51 -68.18 -9.58
CA ALA A 291 -108.31 -69.04 -10.45
C ALA A 291 -108.60 -70.41 -9.82
N TRP A 292 -107.60 -71.03 -9.17
CA TRP A 292 -107.78 -72.30 -8.46
C TRP A 292 -108.67 -72.14 -7.22
N MET A 293 -108.53 -71.04 -6.46
CA MET A 293 -109.43 -70.72 -5.35
C MET A 293 -110.85 -70.52 -5.85
N GLY A 294 -111.05 -69.77 -6.94
CA GLY A 294 -112.37 -69.61 -7.55
C GLY A 294 -112.98 -70.92 -8.04
N ARG A 295 -112.17 -71.80 -8.67
CA ARG A 295 -112.63 -73.16 -9.03
C ARG A 295 -113.00 -73.99 -7.81
N TYR A 296 -112.16 -73.96 -6.78
CA TYR A 296 -112.39 -74.67 -5.54
C TYR A 296 -113.67 -74.19 -4.86
N GLU A 297 -113.92 -72.88 -4.83
CA GLU A 297 -115.18 -72.29 -4.35
C GLU A 297 -116.37 -72.77 -5.18
N THR A 298 -116.29 -72.76 -6.52
CA THR A 298 -117.38 -73.28 -7.37
C THR A 298 -117.61 -74.78 -7.19
N GLU A 299 -116.56 -75.59 -7.06
CA GLU A 299 -116.67 -77.03 -6.81
C GLU A 299 -117.22 -77.30 -5.41
N LEU A 300 -116.87 -76.49 -4.40
CA LEU A 300 -117.48 -76.53 -3.07
C LEU A 300 -118.97 -76.19 -3.12
N GLU A 301 -119.35 -75.14 -3.84
CA GLU A 301 -120.76 -74.77 -4.03
C GLU A 301 -121.54 -75.86 -4.77
N GLU A 302 -120.95 -76.48 -5.80
CA GLU A 302 -121.54 -77.60 -6.53
C GLU A 302 -121.70 -78.82 -5.63
N LEU A 303 -120.67 -79.18 -4.86
CA LEU A 303 -120.71 -80.29 -3.92
C LEU A 303 -121.71 -80.02 -2.79
N ASP A 304 -121.82 -78.78 -2.31
CA ASP A 304 -122.85 -78.36 -1.34
C ASP A 304 -124.26 -78.46 -1.95
N ARG A 305 -124.47 -78.04 -3.21
CA ARG A 305 -125.73 -78.25 -3.94
C ARG A 305 -126.04 -79.73 -4.11
N GLU A 306 -125.06 -80.56 -4.43
CA GLU A 306 -125.23 -82.01 -4.54
C GLU A 306 -125.53 -82.65 -3.18
N LEU A 307 -124.90 -82.19 -2.10
CA LEU A 307 -125.21 -82.59 -0.73
C LEU A 307 -126.63 -82.18 -0.35
N GLU A 308 -127.08 -80.99 -0.72
CA GLU A 308 -128.47 -80.56 -0.54
C GLU A 308 -129.44 -81.39 -1.37
N GLY A 309 -129.09 -81.72 -2.61
CA GLY A 309 -129.85 -82.59 -3.51
C GLY A 309 -129.96 -84.03 -2.99
N LEU A 310 -128.87 -84.60 -2.46
CA LEU A 310 -128.84 -85.90 -1.79
C LEU A 310 -129.60 -85.88 -0.47
N LYS A 311 -129.49 -84.80 0.32
CA LYS A 311 -130.33 -84.61 1.52
C LYS A 311 -131.82 -84.51 1.16
N ALA A 312 -132.16 -83.91 0.03
CA ALA A 312 -133.53 -83.82 -0.49
C ALA A 312 -134.04 -85.18 -1.01
N SER A 313 -133.24 -85.93 -1.77
CA SER A 313 -133.61 -87.28 -2.26
C SER A 313 -133.70 -88.30 -1.11
N TRP A 314 -132.89 -88.13 -0.07
CA TRP A 314 -132.97 -88.91 1.16
C TRP A 314 -134.23 -88.56 1.98
N ARG A 315 -134.69 -87.30 1.95
CA ARG A 315 -136.01 -86.94 2.50
C ARG A 315 -137.17 -87.50 1.67
N GLN A 316 -137.02 -87.62 0.36
CA GLN A 316 -138.05 -88.11 -0.56
C GLN A 316 -138.19 -89.63 -0.57
N SER A 317 -137.13 -90.38 -0.23
CA SER A 317 -137.16 -91.84 0.00
C SER A 317 -137.68 -92.23 1.38
N ARG A 318 -138.23 -91.28 2.16
CA ARG A 318 -138.70 -91.46 3.54
C ARG A 318 -140.13 -90.98 3.79
N SER A 319 -140.93 -90.79 2.74
CA SER A 319 -142.39 -90.59 2.78
C SER A 319 -143.07 -91.52 1.79
#